data_AF-A0A7K0Z341-F1
#
_entry.id   AF-A0A7K0Z341-F1
#
_cell.length_a   1.000
_cell.length_b   1.000
_cell.length_c   1.000
_cell.angle_alpha   90.00
_cell.angle_beta   90.00
_cell.angle_gamma   90.00
#
_symmetry.space_group_name_H-M   'P 1'
#
loop_
_entity.id
_entity.type
_entity.pdbx_description
1 polymer ?
#
loop_
_entity_poly.entity_id
_entity_poly.type
_entity_poly.pdbx_seq_one_letter_code
_entity_poly.pdbx_strand_id
1 'polypeptide(L)'
;MSKEITAQNLRKVNVLAGILHLAQMAAVLALSNDFALPITATYMSGPPGSTFAEPIVLFNTPVGLTVAIFLGLSALAHFIV
;
A
#
# COMPACT_ATOMS: atom_id res chain seq x y z
N MET A 1 -30.81 -17.33 -13.68
CA MET A 1 -30.13 -16.74 -14.85
C MET A 1 -28.95 -15.93 -14.36
N SER A 2 -27.74 -16.20 -14.84
CA SER A 2 -26.59 -15.31 -14.65
C SER A 2 -26.88 -13.97 -15.34
N LYS A 3 -26.44 -12.86 -14.72
CA LYS A 3 -26.53 -11.54 -15.36
C LYS A 3 -25.61 -11.48 -16.56
N GLU A 4 -26.06 -10.84 -17.62
CA GLU A 4 -25.24 -10.54 -18.79
C GLU A 4 -24.11 -9.58 -18.43
N ILE A 5 -22.88 -9.92 -18.84
CA ILE A 5 -21.70 -9.08 -18.59
C ILE A 5 -21.61 -8.05 -19.72
N THR A 6 -21.78 -6.78 -19.36
CA THR A 6 -21.67 -5.65 -20.29
C THR A 6 -20.64 -4.65 -19.77
N ALA A 7 -20.07 -3.83 -20.67
CA ALA A 7 -19.12 -2.77 -20.27
C ALA A 7 -19.74 -1.80 -19.25
N GLN A 8 -21.03 -1.48 -19.38
CA GLN A 8 -21.76 -0.63 -18.43
C GLN A 8 -21.89 -1.29 -17.05
N ASN A 9 -22.13 -2.60 -16.99
CA ASN A 9 -22.20 -3.33 -15.73
C ASN A 9 -20.80 -3.40 -15.07
N LEU A 10 -19.74 -3.61 -15.85
CA LEU A 10 -18.36 -3.58 -15.35
C LEU A 10 -17.95 -2.19 -14.85
N ARG A 11 -18.36 -1.11 -15.52
CA ARG A 11 -18.09 0.26 -15.05
C ARG A 11 -18.77 0.55 -13.71
N LYS A 12 -20.01 0.09 -13.51
CA LYS A 12 -20.71 0.22 -12.22
C LYS A 12 -19.98 -0.53 -11.10
N VAL A 13 -19.46 -1.73 -11.39
CA VAL A 13 -18.68 -2.52 -10.43
C VAL A 13 -17.37 -1.82 -10.09
N ASN A 14 -16.66 -1.27 -11.08
CA ASN A 14 -15.44 -0.49 -10.85
C ASN A 14 -15.71 0.72 -9.96
N VAL A 15 -16.73 1.52 -10.24
CA VAL A 15 -17.08 2.67 -9.38
C VAL A 15 -17.40 2.24 -7.94
N LEU A 16 -18.15 1.15 -7.75
CA LEU A 16 -18.46 0.65 -6.41
C LEU A 16 -17.20 0.15 -5.67
N ALA A 17 -16.33 -0.58 -6.36
CA ALA A 17 -15.05 -1.04 -5.81
C ALA A 17 -14.15 0.15 -5.44
N GLY A 18 -14.09 1.17 -6.29
CA GLY A 18 -13.35 2.40 -6.03
C GLY A 18 -13.84 3.14 -4.78
N ILE A 19 -15.17 3.27 -4.62
CA ILE A 19 -15.76 3.87 -3.41
C ILE A 19 -15.40 3.07 -2.16
N LEU A 20 -15.47 1.74 -2.23
CA LEU A 20 -15.12 0.87 -1.10
C LEU A 20 -13.65 1.03 -0.68
N HIS A 21 -12.73 0.99 -1.64
CA HIS A 21 -11.30 1.21 -1.37
C HIS A 21 -11.02 2.62 -0.83
N LEU A 22 -11.69 3.64 -1.35
CA LEU A 22 -11.54 5.01 -0.88
C LEU A 22 -12.04 5.17 0.56
N ALA A 23 -13.19 4.56 0.89
CA ALA A 23 -13.72 4.57 2.25
C ALA A 23 -12.78 3.83 3.23
N GLN A 24 -12.21 2.70 2.81
CA GLN A 24 -11.20 1.99 3.60
C GLN A 24 -9.94 2.83 3.79
N MET A 25 -9.45 3.51 2.75
CA MET A 25 -8.31 4.44 2.85
C MET A 25 -8.59 5.53 3.90
N ALA A 26 -9.75 6.17 3.82
CA ALA A 26 -10.15 7.21 4.77
C ALA A 26 -10.24 6.67 6.21
N ALA A 27 -10.80 5.46 6.39
CA ALA A 27 -10.87 4.81 7.70
C ALA A 27 -9.48 4.51 8.26
N VAL A 28 -8.56 3.98 7.45
CA VAL A 28 -7.17 3.73 7.87
C VAL A 28 -6.49 5.04 8.27
N LEU A 29 -6.58 6.10 7.46
CA LEU A 29 -5.99 7.39 7.77
C LEU A 29 -6.54 8.03 9.04
N ALA A 30 -7.83 7.83 9.34
CA ALA A 30 -8.48 8.40 10.52
C ALA A 30 -8.24 7.60 11.80
N LEU A 31 -8.03 6.28 11.70
CA LEU A 31 -8.04 5.36 12.84
C LEU A 31 -6.68 4.69 13.12
N SER A 32 -5.70 4.80 12.22
CA SER A 32 -4.37 4.24 12.45
C SER A 32 -3.58 5.05 13.50
N ASN A 33 -2.65 4.38 14.17
CA ASN A 33 -1.65 5.03 15.03
C ASN A 33 -0.32 5.24 14.27
N ASP A 34 0.67 5.79 14.95
CA ASP A 34 2.00 6.09 14.40
C ASP A 34 2.94 4.87 14.33
N PHE A 35 2.39 3.64 14.28
CA PHE A 35 3.21 2.43 14.17
C PHE A 35 4.05 2.43 12.90
N ALA A 36 5.35 2.16 13.05
CA ALA A 36 6.31 2.16 11.96
C ALA A 36 7.29 0.98 12.06
N LEU A 37 7.76 0.52 10.90
CA LEU A 37 8.74 -0.55 10.77
C LEU A 37 10.07 -0.02 10.22
N PRO A 38 11.23 -0.41 10.79
CA PRO A 38 12.52 0.07 10.32
C PRO A 38 12.92 -0.59 9.00
N ILE A 39 13.45 0.21 8.09
CA ILE A 39 14.21 -0.27 6.93
C ILE A 39 15.69 -0.18 7.30
N THR A 40 16.37 -1.32 7.31
CA THR A 40 17.77 -1.41 7.73
C THR A 40 18.70 -1.65 6.54
N ALA A 41 19.93 -1.15 6.65
CA ALA A 41 21.02 -1.54 5.78
C ALA A 41 22.19 -2.10 6.59
N THR A 42 22.76 -3.19 6.07
CA THR A 42 23.95 -3.82 6.63
C THR A 42 25.10 -3.60 5.68
N TYR A 43 26.04 -2.74 6.06
CA TYR A 43 27.18 -2.39 5.21
C TYR A 43 28.38 -3.30 5.46
N MET A 44 29.15 -3.52 4.40
CA MET A 44 30.45 -4.17 4.51
C MET A 44 31.41 -3.31 5.33
N SER A 45 32.09 -3.92 6.29
CA SER A 45 33.11 -3.25 7.13
C SER A 45 34.55 -3.63 6.74
N GLY A 46 34.72 -4.38 5.64
CA GLY A 46 36.00 -4.84 5.10
C GLY A 46 35.90 -5.20 3.61
N PRO A 47 36.90 -5.90 3.04
CA PRO A 47 36.86 -6.36 1.64
C PRO A 47 35.61 -7.23 1.34
N PRO A 48 35.09 -7.21 0.09
CA PRO A 48 34.00 -8.09 -0.35
C PRO A 48 34.18 -9.56 0.10
N GLY A 49 33.17 -10.12 0.77
CA GLY A 49 33.19 -11.47 1.33
C GLY A 49 33.77 -11.63 2.75
N SER A 50 34.17 -10.55 3.42
CA SER A 50 34.73 -10.61 4.79
C SER A 50 33.70 -10.30 5.89
N THR A 51 33.72 -9.10 6.47
CA THR A 51 32.91 -8.70 7.62
C THR A 51 31.84 -7.68 7.26
N PHE A 52 30.78 -7.67 8.07
CA PHE A 52 29.70 -6.70 8.01
C PHE A 52 29.63 -5.94 9.33
N ALA A 53 29.28 -4.66 9.24
CA ALA A 53 28.91 -3.86 10.40
C ALA A 53 27.51 -4.25 10.90
N GLU A 54 27.18 -3.83 12.13
CA GLU A 54 25.82 -3.96 12.65
C GLU A 54 24.81 -3.21 11.75
N PRO A 55 23.59 -3.74 11.56
CA PRO A 55 22.57 -3.09 10.75
C PRO A 55 22.22 -1.70 11.30
N ILE A 56 22.17 -0.70 10.42
CA ILE A 56 21.69 0.63 10.77
C ILE A 56 20.29 0.85 10.20
N VAL A 57 19.44 1.56 10.95
CA VAL A 57 18.12 1.99 10.44
C VAL A 57 18.32 3.17 9.50
N LEU A 58 17.90 3.02 8.25
CA LEU A 58 17.93 4.09 7.25
C LEU A 58 16.75 5.06 7.47
N PHE A 59 15.55 4.50 7.61
CA PHE A 59 14.32 5.23 7.87
C PHE A 59 13.26 4.27 8.40
N ASN A 60 12.17 4.83 8.93
CA ASN A 60 11.02 4.05 9.39
C ASN A 60 9.86 4.23 8.41
N THR A 61 9.22 3.12 8.05
CA THR A 61 8.06 3.12 7.17
C THR A 61 6.79 3.19 8.03
N PRO A 62 6.02 4.30 7.96
CA PRO A 62 4.75 4.40 8.68
C PRO A 62 3.72 3.46 8.05
N VAL A 63 3.30 2.44 8.80
CA VAL A 63 2.50 1.33 8.26
C VAL A 63 1.08 1.78 7.89
N GLY A 64 0.48 2.69 8.68
CA GLY A 64 -0.83 3.26 8.35
C GLY A 64 -0.83 3.95 6.98
N LEU A 65 0.21 4.72 6.67
CA LEU A 65 0.33 5.43 5.40
C LEU A 65 0.59 4.49 4.22
N THR A 66 1.43 3.46 4.35
CA THR A 66 1.66 2.52 3.24
C THR A 66 0.42 1.70 2.90
N VAL A 67 -0.37 1.29 3.90
CA VAL A 67 -1.67 0.64 3.68
C VAL A 67 -2.65 1.60 2.99
N ALA A 68 -2.74 2.85 3.46
CA ALA A 68 -3.61 3.86 2.85
C ALA A 68 -3.23 4.16 1.40
N ILE A 69 -1.93 4.25 1.07
CA ILE A 69 -1.45 4.48 -0.30
C ILE A 69 -1.89 3.35 -1.22
N PHE A 70 -1.74 2.08 -0.80
CA PHE A 70 -2.18 0.94 -1.61
C PHE A 70 -3.70 0.98 -1.89
N LEU A 71 -4.50 1.27 -0.87
CA LEU A 71 -5.95 1.42 -1.01
C LEU A 71 -6.30 2.60 -1.95
N GLY A 72 -5.61 3.73 -1.81
CA GLY A 72 -5.78 4.89 -2.67
C GLY A 72 -5.42 4.64 -4.13
N LEU A 73 -4.33 3.91 -4.39
CA LEU A 73 -3.93 3.50 -5.75
C LEU A 73 -4.98 2.58 -6.39
N SER A 74 -5.53 1.64 -5.61
CA SER A 74 -6.62 0.78 -6.09
C SER A 74 -7.91 1.57 -6.36
N ALA A 75 -8.29 2.47 -5.46
CA ALA A 75 -9.44 3.36 -5.66
C ALA A 75 -9.29 4.22 -6.92
N LEU A 76 -8.11 4.82 -7.12
CA LEU A 76 -7.79 5.62 -8.29
C LEU A 76 -7.92 4.79 -9.58
N ALA A 77 -7.33 3.60 -9.62
CA ALA A 77 -7.41 2.73 -10.79
C ALA A 77 -8.87 2.36 -11.13
N HIS A 78 -9.67 2.04 -10.12
CA HIS A 78 -11.09 1.73 -10.30
C HIS A 78 -11.92 2.93 -10.80
N PHE A 79 -11.57 4.16 -10.43
CA PHE A 79 -12.25 5.34 -10.96
C PHE A 79 -11.81 5.71 -12.38
N ILE A 80 -10.60 5.33 -12.78
CA ILE A 80 -10.09 5.56 -14.14
C ILE A 80 -10.74 4.63 -15.18
N VAL A 81 -11.03 3.37 -14.80
CA VAL A 81 -11.62 2.32 -15.67
C VAL A 81 -13.14 2.47 -15.82
#